data_AF-A0A3M2QUE1-F1
#
_entry.id   AF-A0A3M2QUE1-F1
#
_cell.length_a   1.000
_cell.length_b   1.000
_cell.length_c   1.000
_cell.angle_alpha   90.00
_cell.angle_beta   90.00
_cell.angle_gamma   90.00
#
_symmetry.space_group_name_H-M   'P 1'
#
loop_
_entity.id
_entity.type
_entity.pdbx_description
1 polymer ?
#
loop_
_entity_poly.entity_id
_entity_poly.type
_entity_poly.pdbx_seq_one_letter_code
_entity_poly.pdbx_strand_id
1 'polypeptide(L)'
;KLVLVIDEVSMLGGATLYEASCRLQSLRDCSDKPFGGLPIVLLMGDFYQFAPVRETSLLVDRIANPVSAPMSQATISHHRGFNLWLIFKTVVLLEEQVRA
;
A
#
# COMPACT_ATOMS: atom_id res chain seq x y z
N LYS A 1 15.41 -5.33 -16.26
CA LYS A 1 14.88 -5.50 -14.87
C LYS A 1 13.62 -4.66 -14.77
N LEU A 2 12.55 -5.19 -14.18
CA LEU A 2 11.28 -4.47 -14.01
C LEU A 2 11.25 -3.82 -12.63
N VAL A 3 10.74 -2.59 -12.55
CA VAL A 3 10.57 -1.83 -11.32
C VAL A 3 9.15 -1.26 -11.33
N LEU A 4 8.44 -1.37 -10.22
CA LEU A 4 7.20 -0.63 -10.00
C LEU A 4 7.50 0.59 -9.13
N VAL A 5 7.13 1.76 -9.60
CA VAL A 5 7.22 3.00 -8.86
C VAL A 5 5.81 3.53 -8.65
N ILE A 6 5.47 3.83 -7.39
CA ILE A 6 4.22 4.46 -7.01
C ILE A 6 4.59 5.77 -6.32
N ASP A 7 4.20 6.88 -6.95
CA ASP A 7 4.31 8.22 -6.39
C ASP A 7 3.04 8.58 -5.61
N GLU A 8 3.14 9.58 -4.73
CA GLU A 8 2.09 10.05 -3.83
C GLU A 8 1.35 8.93 -3.07
N VAL A 9 2.13 8.07 -2.42
CA VAL A 9 1.64 6.93 -1.63
C VAL A 9 0.65 7.32 -0.52
N SER A 10 0.65 8.57 -0.06
CA SER A 10 -0.29 9.09 0.94
C SER A 10 -1.74 9.04 0.48
N MET A 11 -1.97 9.18 -0.83
CA MET A 11 -3.30 9.11 -1.44
C MET A 11 -3.71 7.68 -1.82
N LEU A 12 -2.82 6.70 -1.64
CA LEU A 12 -3.09 5.29 -1.93
C LEU A 12 -3.75 4.59 -0.74
N GLY A 13 -4.94 4.03 -0.98
CA GLY A 13 -5.63 3.21 0.00
C GLY A 13 -5.12 1.77 0.06
N GLY A 14 -5.31 1.12 1.22
CA GLY A 14 -4.92 -0.28 1.38
C GLY A 14 -5.65 -1.23 0.44
N ALA A 15 -6.94 -1.00 0.15
CA ALA A 15 -7.67 -1.88 -0.76
C ALA A 15 -7.09 -1.78 -2.18
N THR A 16 -6.80 -0.58 -2.66
CA THR A 16 -6.16 -0.36 -3.97
C THR A 16 -4.76 -0.96 -4.04
N LEU A 17 -3.91 -0.81 -3.01
CA LEU A 17 -2.59 -1.45 -2.98
C LEU A 17 -2.67 -2.98 -3.08
N TYR A 18 -3.64 -3.57 -2.36
CA TYR A 18 -3.90 -5.00 -2.40
C TYR A 18 -4.35 -5.46 -3.80
N GLU A 19 -5.31 -4.76 -4.40
CA GLU A 19 -5.78 -5.09 -5.75
C GLU A 19 -4.64 -5.00 -6.78
N ALA A 20 -3.82 -3.95 -6.71
CA ALA A 20 -2.66 -3.79 -7.58
C ALA A 20 -1.69 -4.98 -7.46
N SER A 21 -1.38 -5.42 -6.24
CA SER A 21 -0.57 -6.61 -6.01
C SER A 21 -1.22 -7.86 -6.64
N CYS A 22 -2.51 -8.10 -6.40
CA CYS A 22 -3.21 -9.25 -6.97
C CYS A 22 -3.23 -9.25 -8.50
N ARG A 23 -3.46 -8.09 -9.13
CA ARG A 23 -3.42 -8.00 -10.59
C ARG A 23 -2.03 -8.30 -11.15
N LEU A 24 -0.98 -7.81 -10.50
CA LEU A 24 0.40 -8.11 -10.90
C LEU A 24 0.74 -9.60 -10.72
N GLN A 25 0.24 -10.23 -9.66
CA GLN A 25 0.37 -11.67 -9.45
C GLN A 25 -0.27 -12.47 -10.58
N SER A 26 -1.51 -12.13 -10.97
CA SER A 26 -2.22 -12.77 -12.07
C SER A 26 -1.55 -12.54 -13.42
N LEU A 27 -1.15 -11.32 -13.74
CA LEU A 27 -0.50 -10.98 -15.02
C LEU A 27 0.88 -11.62 -15.20
N ARG A 28 1.50 -12.09 -14.11
CA ARG A 28 2.84 -12.66 -14.10
C ARG A 28 2.86 -14.15 -13.75
N ASP A 29 1.70 -14.79 -13.63
CA ASP A 29 1.54 -16.18 -13.20
C ASP A 29 2.35 -16.52 -11.92
N CYS A 30 2.38 -15.57 -10.97
CA CYS A 30 3.16 -15.68 -9.73
C CYS A 30 2.30 -15.26 -8.53
N SER A 31 1.37 -16.13 -8.16
CA SER A 31 0.37 -15.90 -7.10
C SER A 31 0.92 -15.97 -5.68
N ASP A 32 2.11 -16.56 -5.51
CA ASP A 32 2.76 -16.82 -4.22
C ASP A 32 3.59 -15.63 -3.71
N LYS A 33 3.92 -14.66 -4.58
CA LYS A 33 4.79 -13.53 -4.23
C LYS A 33 4.04 -12.20 -4.32
N PRO A 34 4.23 -11.27 -3.35
CA PRO A 34 3.70 -9.91 -3.46
C PRO A 34 4.08 -9.26 -4.80
N PHE A 35 3.17 -8.47 -5.38
CA PHE A 35 3.37 -7.75 -6.65
C PHE A 35 3.84 -8.65 -7.80
N GLY A 36 3.45 -9.93 -7.81
CA GLY A 36 3.86 -10.92 -8.81
C GLY A 36 5.37 -11.16 -8.86
N GLY A 37 6.06 -10.99 -7.72
CA GLY A 37 7.51 -11.18 -7.64
C GLY A 37 8.29 -10.11 -8.41
N LEU A 38 7.83 -8.86 -8.43
CA LEU A 38 8.64 -7.75 -8.93
C LEU A 38 9.89 -7.60 -8.04
N PRO A 39 11.09 -7.48 -8.64
CA PRO A 39 12.32 -7.44 -7.87
C PRO A 39 12.46 -6.14 -7.08
N ILE A 40 11.84 -5.04 -7.54
CA ILE A 40 11.87 -3.74 -6.88
C ILE A 40 10.47 -3.12 -6.98
N VAL A 41 9.93 -2.74 -5.83
CA VAL A 41 8.75 -1.89 -5.70
C VAL A 41 9.16 -0.70 -4.84
N LEU A 42 8.94 0.51 -5.34
CA LEU A 42 9.30 1.75 -4.68
C LEU A 42 8.02 2.56 -4.44
N LEU A 43 7.76 2.88 -3.18
CA LEU A 43 6.67 3.75 -2.76
C LEU A 43 7.29 5.09 -2.33
N MET A 44 6.82 6.18 -2.92
CA MET A 44 7.27 7.54 -2.63
C MET A 44 6.08 8.45 -2.36
N GLY A 45 6.29 9.49 -1.57
CA GLY A 45 5.28 10.49 -1.24
C GLY A 45 5.43 10.99 0.19
N ASP A 46 4.51 11.86 0.58
CA ASP A 46 4.47 12.46 1.91
C ASP A 46 3.08 12.28 2.55
N PHE A 47 3.04 11.56 3.68
CA PHE A 47 1.81 11.28 4.42
C PHE A 47 1.26 12.49 5.19
N TYR A 48 1.96 13.62 5.23
CA TYR A 48 1.40 14.90 5.67
C TYR A 48 0.54 15.59 4.60
N GLN A 49 0.52 15.08 3.36
CA GLN A 49 -0.37 15.56 2.31
C GLN A 49 -1.79 14.94 2.41
N PHE A 50 -2.50 14.84 1.29
CA PHE A 50 -3.87 14.33 1.26
C PHE A 50 -3.93 12.82 1.54
N ALA A 51 -4.95 12.42 2.29
CA ALA A 51 -5.29 11.03 2.52
C ALA A 51 -6.09 10.43 1.34
N PRO A 52 -6.23 9.10 1.25
CA PRO A 52 -6.97 8.46 0.17
C PRO A 52 -8.45 8.88 0.15
N VAL A 53 -8.98 9.16 -1.03
CA VAL A 53 -10.40 9.51 -1.18
C VAL A 53 -11.25 8.25 -1.07
N ARG A 54 -12.17 8.22 -0.08
CA ARG A 54 -13.11 7.10 0.18
C ARG A 54 -12.45 5.75 0.51
N GLU A 55 -11.16 5.75 0.80
CA GLU A 55 -10.40 4.60 1.26
C GLU A 55 -9.70 4.88 2.59
N THR A 56 -9.00 3.88 3.12
CA THR A 56 -8.22 4.02 4.36
C THR A 56 -6.75 4.14 4.04
N SER A 57 -6.08 5.12 4.65
CA SER A 57 -4.64 5.30 4.58
C SER A 57 -3.87 4.06 5.04
N LEU A 58 -2.75 3.78 4.39
CA LEU A 58 -1.80 2.72 4.75
C LEU A 58 -1.18 2.89 6.15
N LEU A 59 -1.29 4.07 6.77
CA LEU A 59 -0.82 4.30 8.14
C LEU A 59 -1.78 3.77 9.21
N VAL A 60 -3.01 3.43 8.86
CA VAL A 60 -4.06 3.08 9.82
C VAL A 60 -4.30 1.57 9.85
N ASP A 61 -4.02 0.94 10.99
CA ASP A 61 -4.49 -0.43 11.27
C ASP A 61 -5.96 -0.38 11.70
N ARG A 62 -6.87 -0.87 10.85
CA ARG A 62 -8.31 -0.92 11.15
C ARG A 62 -8.73 -2.16 11.94
N ILE A 63 -7.91 -3.20 12.05
CA ILE A 63 -8.26 -4.44 12.78
C ILE A 63 -8.00 -4.30 14.28
N ALA A 64 -7.13 -3.37 14.70
CA ALA A 64 -6.82 -3.14 16.11
C ALA A 64 -8.02 -2.66 16.98
N ASN A 65 -9.19 -2.39 16.39
CA ASN A 65 -10.40 -2.00 17.13
C ASN A 65 -11.31 -3.22 17.39
N PRO A 66 -11.41 -3.73 18.64
CA PRO A 66 -12.13 -4.97 18.96
C PRO A 66 -13.67 -4.90 18.87
N VAL A 67 -14.23 -3.74 18.52
CA VAL A 67 -15.68 -3.44 18.62
C VAL A 67 -16.40 -3.52 17.26
N SER A 68 -15.70 -3.87 16.17
CA SER A 68 -16.32 -3.79 14.85
C SER A 68 -17.31 -4.93 14.59
N ALA A 69 -18.53 -4.53 14.21
CA ALA A 69 -19.52 -5.25 13.41
C ALA A 69 -18.89 -6.14 12.29
N PRO A 70 -19.65 -7.08 11.66
CA PRO A 70 -19.14 -7.94 10.60
C PRO A 70 -18.24 -7.18 9.61
N MET A 71 -17.02 -7.68 9.47
CA MET A 71 -15.94 -6.99 8.78
C MET A 71 -16.28 -6.83 7.30
N SER A 72 -16.48 -5.59 6.86
CA SER A 72 -16.83 -5.31 5.47
C SER A 72 -15.72 -5.77 4.51
N GLN A 73 -16.07 -6.07 3.26
CA GLN A 73 -15.08 -6.43 2.25
C GLN A 73 -14.02 -5.33 2.04
N ALA A 74 -14.41 -4.06 2.22
CA ALA A 74 -13.47 -2.94 2.18
C ALA A 74 -12.47 -3.00 3.34
N THR A 75 -12.91 -3.37 4.56
CA THR A 75 -12.03 -3.56 5.72
C THR A 75 -11.07 -4.73 5.52
N ILE A 76 -11.54 -5.85 4.95
CA ILE A 76 -10.71 -7.01 4.61
C ILE A 76 -9.64 -6.64 3.59
N SER A 77 -10.05 -5.97 2.52
CA SER A 77 -9.13 -5.57 1.43
C SER A 77 -8.10 -4.56 1.94
N HIS A 78 -8.53 -3.59 2.75
CA HIS A 78 -7.63 -2.67 3.43
C HIS A 78 -6.61 -3.40 4.29
N HIS A 79 -7.03 -4.33 5.14
CA HIS A 79 -6.12 -5.08 6.00
C HIS A 79 -5.09 -5.89 5.20
N ARG A 80 -5.49 -6.49 4.07
CA ARG A 80 -4.55 -7.18 3.18
C ARG A 80 -3.52 -6.22 2.58
N GLY A 81 -3.95 -5.02 2.17
CA GLY A 81 -3.05 -3.97 1.70
C GLY A 81 -2.14 -3.42 2.79
N PHE A 82 -2.66 -3.23 3.99
CA PHE A 82 -1.88 -2.84 5.16
C PHE A 82 -0.76 -3.86 5.45
N ASN A 83 -1.06 -5.16 5.37
CA ASN A 83 -0.04 -6.19 5.51
C ASN A 83 1.01 -6.13 4.40
N LEU A 84 0.63 -5.78 3.16
CA LEU A 84 1.60 -5.50 2.09
C LEU A 84 2.46 -4.28 2.42
N TRP A 85 1.89 -3.20 2.93
CA TRP A 85 2.65 -2.02 3.38
C TRP A 85 3.70 -2.39 4.46
N LEU A 86 3.34 -3.26 5.41
CA LEU A 86 4.26 -3.70 6.46
C LEU A 86 5.45 -4.54 5.95
N ILE A 87 5.44 -5.05 4.71
CA ILE A 87 6.60 -5.77 4.15
C ILE A 87 7.76 -4.83 3.83
N PHE A 88 7.48 -3.54 3.64
CA PHE A 88 8.50 -2.52 3.37
C PHE A 88 9.24 -2.23 4.68
N LYS A 89 10.49 -2.69 4.78
CA LYS A 89 11.35 -2.48 5.96
C LYS A 89 12.39 -1.38 5.77
N THR A 90 12.71 -1.06 4.52
CA THR A 90 13.63 0.03 4.18
C THR A 90 12.84 1.29 3.96
N VAL A 91 13.07 2.29 4.80
CA VAL A 91 12.46 3.61 4.71
C VAL A 91 13.59 4.62 4.63
N VAL A 92 13.50 5.54 3.67
CA VAL A 92 14.45 6.64 3.50
C VAL A 92 13.67 7.93 3.64
N LEU A 93 14.09 8.78 4.57
CA LEU A 93 13.54 10.12 4.75
C LEU A 93 14.46 11.11 4.04
N LEU A 94 13.88 11.92 3.15
CA LEU A 94 14.59 13.01 2.49
C LEU A 94 14.47 14.25 3.38
N GLU A 95 15.59 14.87 3.72
CA GLU A 95 15.64 16.00 4.66
C GLU A 95 15.79 17.36 3.96
N GLU A 96 16.32 17.37 2.73
CA GLU A 96 16.56 18.60 1.98
C GLU A 96 15.37 18.94 1.08
N GLN A 97 14.83 20.14 1.26
CA GLN A 97 13.81 20.71 0.37
C GLN A 97 14.49 21.57 -0.70
N VAL A 98 14.37 21.16 -1.96
CA VAL A 98 14.95 21.88 -3.11
C VAL A 98 14.00 22.92 -3.71
N ARG A 99 12.69 22.82 -3.40
CA ARG A 99 11.66 23.75 -3.87
C ARG A 99 11.39 24.80 -2.80
N ALA A 100 11.54 26.08 -3.17
CA ALA A 100 11.27 27.23 -2.32
C ALA A 100 9.77 27.43 -2.04
#